data_AF-A0A7R9AIA9-F1
#
_entry.id   AF-A0A7R9AIA9-F1
#
_cell.length_a   1.000
_cell.length_b   1.000
_cell.length_c   1.000
_cell.angle_alpha   90.00
_cell.angle_beta   90.00
_cell.angle_gamma   90.00
#
_symmetry.space_group_name_H-M   'P 1'
#
loop_
_entity.id
_entity.type
_entity.pdbx_description
1 polymer ?
#
loop_
_entity_poly.entity_id
_entity_poly.type
_entity_poly.pdbx_seq_one_letter_code
_entity_poly.pdbx_strand_id
1 'polypeptide(L)'
;MLDFAQFKFQCCGMDGPGDWEGSAWKKEGLGGSGMQVPYTCCAHDPTPMGYLNPMPKNVTFCQSTDAAKYSVSRYLQGCLMRLERWFHEHSSIFIGIGIGVALVEVVGLFIAICLCRTIVE
;
A
#
# COMPACT_ATOMS: atom_id res chain seq x y z
N MET A 1 -6.33 1.13 -2.49
CA MET A 1 -5.25 0.65 -1.61
C MET A 1 -3.91 0.60 -2.34
N LEU A 2 -3.85 -0.01 -3.53
CA LEU A 2 -2.61 -0.07 -4.32
C LEU A 2 -2.09 1.33 -4.70
N ASP A 3 -2.98 2.27 -5.07
CA ASP A 3 -2.59 3.66 -5.37
C ASP A 3 -1.85 4.36 -4.22
N PHE A 4 -2.32 4.15 -2.99
CA PHE A 4 -1.66 4.68 -1.80
C PHE A 4 -0.25 4.08 -1.65
N ALA A 5 -0.12 2.76 -1.80
CA ALA A 5 1.18 2.10 -1.69
C ALA A 5 2.15 2.58 -2.78
N GLN A 6 1.70 2.65 -4.03
CA GLN A 6 2.49 3.13 -5.17
C GLN A 6 3.01 4.56 -4.95
N PHE A 7 2.12 5.45 -4.48
CA PHE A 7 2.49 6.83 -4.17
C PHE A 7 3.41 6.95 -2.95
N LYS A 8 3.10 6.24 -1.86
CA LYS A 8 3.82 6.33 -0.58
C LYS A 8 5.22 5.73 -0.66
N PHE A 9 5.35 4.60 -1.35
CA PHE A 9 6.58 3.82 -1.41
C PHE A 9 7.34 3.97 -2.74
N GLN A 10 6.83 4.81 -3.65
CA GLN A 10 7.46 5.08 -4.95
C GLN A 10 7.77 3.78 -5.72
N CYS A 11 6.73 2.96 -5.83
CA CYS A 11 6.75 1.64 -6.44
C CYS A 11 5.61 1.54 -7.46
N CYS A 12 5.60 0.48 -8.26
CA CYS A 12 4.54 0.22 -9.22
C CYS A 12 4.20 -1.26 -9.28
N GLY A 13 2.91 -1.60 -9.16
CA GLY A 13 2.46 -2.98 -9.10
C GLY A 13 2.86 -3.68 -7.79
N MET A 14 2.53 -4.97 -7.70
CA MET A 14 2.95 -5.82 -6.59
C MET A 14 4.44 -6.18 -6.74
N ASP A 15 4.81 -6.76 -7.88
CA ASP A 15 6.18 -7.18 -8.20
C ASP A 15 6.83 -6.21 -9.20
N GLY A 16 6.03 -5.51 -10.01
CA GLY A 16 6.53 -4.48 -10.91
C GLY A 16 5.44 -3.90 -11.82
N PRO A 17 5.81 -2.95 -12.71
CA PRO A 17 4.85 -2.30 -13.60
C PRO A 17 4.14 -3.25 -14.58
N GLY A 18 4.71 -4.43 -14.84
CA GLY A 18 4.10 -5.46 -15.69
C GLY A 18 2.77 -6.00 -15.15
N ASP A 19 2.53 -5.89 -13.84
CA ASP A 19 1.29 -6.36 -13.21
C ASP A 19 0.04 -5.67 -13.77
N TRP A 20 0.20 -4.46 -14.33
CA TRP A 20 -0.87 -3.70 -14.95
C TRP A 20 -1.25 -4.24 -16.34
N GLU A 21 -0.35 -4.89 -17.08
CA GLU A 21 -0.58 -5.31 -18.47
C GLU A 21 -1.70 -6.34 -18.60
N GLY A 22 -1.78 -7.30 -17.67
CA GLY A 22 -2.81 -8.33 -17.63
C GLY A 22 -4.04 -7.98 -16.77
N SER A 23 -4.00 -6.84 -16.08
CA SER A 23 -5.01 -6.45 -15.08
C SER A 23 -6.37 -6.12 -15.68
N ALA A 24 -7.44 -6.33 -14.91
CA ALA A 24 -8.78 -5.87 -15.26
C ALA A 24 -8.82 -4.35 -15.46
N TRP A 25 -8.06 -3.59 -14.66
CA TRP A 25 -7.95 -2.13 -14.77
C TRP A 25 -7.55 -1.66 -16.18
N LYS A 26 -6.58 -2.35 -16.81
CA LYS A 26 -6.14 -2.03 -18.17
C LYS A 26 -7.14 -2.52 -19.23
N LYS A 27 -7.68 -3.73 -19.05
CA LYS A 27 -8.65 -4.34 -19.99
C LYS A 27 -9.97 -3.58 -20.07
N GLU A 28 -10.46 -3.12 -18.93
CA GLU A 28 -11.71 -2.36 -18.79
C GLU A 28 -11.49 -0.85 -19.02
N GLY A 29 -10.25 -0.41 -19.22
CA GLY A 29 -9.93 0.98 -19.49
C GLY A 29 -10.28 1.94 -18.34
N LEU A 30 -10.25 1.45 -17.10
CA LEU A 30 -10.66 2.23 -15.91
C LEU A 30 -9.79 3.46 -15.67
N GLY A 31 -8.54 3.43 -16.12
CA GLY A 31 -7.63 4.58 -16.09
C GLY A 31 -7.81 5.56 -17.25
N GLY A 32 -8.61 5.23 -18.24
CA GLY A 32 -8.64 5.91 -19.54
C GLY A 32 -7.92 5.11 -20.63
N SER A 33 -8.31 5.38 -21.87
CA SER A 33 -7.79 4.66 -23.04
C SER A 33 -6.29 4.90 -23.23
N GLY A 34 -5.54 3.82 -23.46
CA GLY A 34 -4.12 3.88 -23.81
C GLY A 34 -3.14 4.03 -22.64
N MET A 35 -3.62 4.04 -21.39
CA MET A 35 -2.73 4.05 -20.23
C MET A 35 -1.99 2.72 -20.06
N GLN A 36 -0.69 2.79 -19.78
CA GLN A 36 0.17 1.64 -19.50
C GLN A 36 0.16 1.28 -18.02
N VAL A 37 0.14 2.28 -17.15
CA VAL A 37 0.10 2.16 -15.69
C VAL A 37 -0.74 3.31 -15.09
N PRO A 38 -1.25 3.20 -13.84
CA PRO A 38 -1.85 4.34 -13.16
C PRO A 38 -0.85 5.47 -12.92
N TYR A 39 -1.33 6.70 -12.78
CA TYR A 39 -0.47 7.86 -12.50
C TYR A 39 0.29 7.79 -11.16
N THR A 40 -0.20 7.00 -10.20
CA THR A 40 0.53 6.72 -8.96
C THR A 40 1.82 5.91 -9.17
N CYS A 41 1.99 5.25 -10.33
CA CYS A 41 3.25 4.62 -10.74
C CYS A 41 4.28 5.59 -11.34
N CYS A 42 3.88 6.83 -11.64
CA CYS A 42 4.76 7.80 -12.26
C CYS A 42 5.58 8.57 -11.22
N ALA A 43 6.77 9.03 -11.59
CA ALA A 43 7.55 9.92 -10.76
C ALA A 43 6.75 11.22 -10.47
N HIS A 44 6.58 11.51 -9.20
CA HIS A 44 5.83 12.67 -8.70
C HIS A 44 6.59 13.32 -7.54
N ASP A 45 6.23 14.56 -7.20
CA ASP A 45 6.68 15.18 -5.96
C ASP A 45 5.92 14.60 -4.75
N PRO A 46 6.56 14.48 -3.58
CA PRO A 46 5.88 14.02 -2.38
C PRO A 46 4.92 15.10 -1.89
N THR A 47 3.62 14.81 -1.94
CA THR A 47 2.57 15.71 -1.43
C THR A 47 1.65 14.96 -0.46
N PRO A 48 1.12 15.65 0.58
CA PRO A 48 0.09 15.07 1.43
C PRO A 48 -1.10 14.65 0.57
N MET A 49 -1.54 13.40 0.73
CA MET A 49 -2.69 12.83 0.00
C MET A 49 -2.58 12.84 -1.54
N GLY A 50 -1.38 12.99 -2.11
CA GLY A 50 -1.22 13.01 -3.57
C GLY A 50 -1.61 11.69 -4.27
N TYR A 51 -1.84 10.61 -3.54
CA TYR A 51 -2.41 9.37 -4.09
C TYR A 51 -3.88 9.51 -4.54
N LEU A 52 -4.62 10.51 -4.04
CA LEU A 52 -6.00 10.78 -4.46
C LEU A 52 -6.08 11.50 -5.81
N ASN A 53 -5.10 12.39 -6.07
CA ASN A 53 -4.98 13.12 -7.32
C ASN A 53 -3.49 13.23 -7.70
N PRO A 54 -2.89 12.13 -8.19
CA PRO A 54 -1.47 12.09 -8.51
C PRO A 54 -1.17 13.03 -9.68
N MET A 55 -0.12 13.85 -9.51
CA MET A 55 0.41 14.74 -10.54
C MET A 55 1.79 14.27 -10.97
N PRO A 56 1.89 13.45 -12.04
CA PRO A 56 3.17 13.03 -12.58
C PRO A 56 4.00 14.21 -13.09
N LYS A 57 5.32 14.16 -12.86
CA LYS A 57 6.26 15.14 -13.43
C LYS A 57 6.30 15.08 -14.96
N ASN A 58 6.18 13.88 -15.52
CA ASN A 58 6.19 13.66 -16.96
C ASN A 58 5.28 12.48 -17.33
N VAL A 59 4.03 12.80 -17.67
CA VAL A 59 3.02 11.80 -18.07
C VAL A 59 3.45 11.06 -19.34
N THR A 60 3.95 11.79 -20.34
CA THR A 60 4.32 11.23 -21.65
C THR A 60 5.40 10.16 -21.53
N PHE A 61 6.45 10.44 -20.74
CA PHE A 61 7.52 9.47 -20.54
C PHE A 61 7.06 8.32 -19.65
N CYS A 62 6.31 8.60 -18.58
CA CYS A 62 5.77 7.57 -17.71
C CYS A 62 4.86 6.59 -18.45
N GLN A 63 4.01 7.06 -19.37
CA GLN A 63 3.08 6.24 -20.15
C GLN A 63 3.68 5.69 -21.45
N SER A 64 4.96 5.96 -21.71
CA SER A 64 5.66 5.44 -22.89
C SER A 64 5.80 3.92 -22.83
N THR A 65 5.77 3.28 -24.00
CA THR A 65 6.17 1.86 -24.17
C THR A 65 7.68 1.72 -24.40
N ASP A 66 8.38 2.82 -24.72
CA ASP A 66 9.83 2.87 -24.85
C ASP A 66 10.51 2.82 -23.47
N ALA A 67 11.34 1.79 -23.25
CA ALA A 67 12.09 1.55 -22.03
C ALA A 67 13.03 2.68 -21.64
N ALA A 68 13.65 3.36 -22.60
CA ALA A 68 14.52 4.49 -22.32
C ALA A 68 13.74 5.69 -21.78
N LYS A 69 12.46 5.82 -22.12
CA LYS A 69 11.59 6.92 -21.65
C LYS A 69 10.93 6.58 -20.32
N TYR A 70 10.29 5.41 -20.22
CA TYR A 70 9.54 5.10 -19.02
C TYR A 70 10.45 4.84 -17.81
N SER A 71 11.66 4.30 -18.00
CA SER A 71 12.58 4.06 -16.87
C SER A 71 12.95 5.31 -16.07
N VAL A 72 12.86 6.49 -16.68
CA VAL A 72 13.21 7.77 -16.04
C VAL A 72 12.02 8.40 -15.30
N SER A 73 10.78 8.02 -15.67
CA SER A 73 9.56 8.67 -15.18
C SER A 73 8.51 7.71 -14.61
N ARG A 74 8.80 6.41 -14.54
CA ARG A 74 7.96 5.35 -13.97
C ARG A 74 8.75 4.59 -12.90
N TYR A 75 8.12 4.31 -11.78
CA TYR A 75 8.69 3.42 -10.78
C TYR A 75 8.74 1.99 -11.34
N LEU A 76 9.92 1.35 -11.27
CA LEU A 76 10.15 0.02 -11.82
C LEU A 76 10.13 -1.09 -10.77
N GLN A 77 10.22 -0.72 -9.50
CA GLN A 77 10.25 -1.66 -8.38
C GLN A 77 8.83 -1.97 -7.90
N GLY A 78 8.55 -3.23 -7.61
CA GLY A 78 7.29 -3.67 -7.00
C GLY A 78 7.09 -3.13 -5.59
N CYS A 79 5.82 -2.98 -5.21
CA CYS A 79 5.43 -2.51 -3.89
C CYS A 79 5.56 -3.57 -2.80
N LEU A 80 5.52 -4.86 -3.13
CA LEU A 80 5.54 -5.94 -2.14
C LEU A 80 6.81 -5.90 -1.28
N MET A 81 7.98 -5.85 -1.93
CA MET A 81 9.27 -5.75 -1.23
C MET A 81 9.38 -4.48 -0.37
N ARG A 82 8.83 -3.35 -0.82
CA ARG A 82 8.85 -2.09 -0.07
C ARG A 82 7.95 -2.17 1.16
N LEU A 83 6.77 -2.76 1.01
CA LEU A 83 5.80 -2.94 2.08
C LEU A 83 6.31 -3.92 3.13
N GLU A 84 6.90 -5.04 2.71
CA GLU A 84 7.51 -6.03 3.60
C GLU A 84 8.64 -5.41 4.43
N ARG A 85 9.52 -4.63 3.79
CA ARG A 85 10.58 -3.90 4.51
C ARG A 85 9.99 -2.93 5.54
N TRP A 86 8.99 -2.15 5.14
CA TRP A 86 8.31 -1.21 6.04
C TRP A 86 7.66 -1.94 7.22
N PHE A 87 7.01 -3.07 6.97
CA PHE A 87 6.39 -3.89 8.01
C PHE A 87 7.44 -4.46 8.98
N HIS A 88 8.57 -4.97 8.46
CA HIS A 88 9.66 -5.46 9.29
C HIS A 88 10.28 -4.37 10.18
N GLU A 89 10.50 -3.17 9.63
CA GLU A 89 11.04 -2.02 10.38
C GLU A 89 10.10 -1.58 11.51
N HIS A 90 8.79 -1.70 11.32
CA HIS A 90 7.77 -1.34 12.32
C HIS A 90 7.21 -2.53 13.11
N SER A 91 7.78 -3.72 12.96
CA SER A 91 7.29 -4.96 13.58
C SER A 91 7.20 -4.87 15.11
N SER A 92 8.14 -4.17 15.75
CA SER A 92 8.16 -3.95 17.20
C SER A 92 6.91 -3.23 17.71
N ILE A 93 6.39 -2.26 16.94
CA ILE A 93 5.17 -1.52 17.28
C ILE A 93 3.97 -2.47 17.24
N PHE A 94 3.84 -3.26 16.17
CA PHE A 94 2.75 -4.22 16.04
C PHE A 94 2.77 -5.28 17.14
N ILE A 95 3.94 -5.79 17.48
CA ILE A 95 4.12 -6.72 18.60
C ILE A 95 3.70 -6.07 19.93
N GLY A 96 4.12 -4.82 20.17
CA GLY A 96 3.74 -4.07 21.36
C GLY A 96 2.21 -3.90 21.48
N ILE A 97 1.54 -3.54 20.39
CA ILE A 97 0.07 -3.43 20.35
C ILE A 97 -0.57 -4.80 20.64
N GLY A 98 -0.06 -5.87 20.01
CA GLY A 98 -0.58 -7.23 20.22
C GLY A 98 -0.48 -7.68 21.68
N ILE A 99 0.67 -7.44 22.34
CA ILE A 99 0.86 -7.73 23.77
C ILE A 99 -0.12 -6.90 24.62
N GLY A 100 -0.27 -5.61 24.31
CA GLY A 100 -1.19 -4.72 25.02
C GLY A 100 -2.64 -5.20 24.97
N VAL A 101 -3.10 -5.60 23.78
CA VAL A 101 -4.45 -6.15 23.57
C VAL A 101 -4.63 -7.44 24.37
N ALA A 102 -3.67 -8.37 24.28
CA ALA A 102 -3.74 -9.64 25.02
C ALA A 102 -3.81 -9.44 26.55
N LEU A 103 -3.08 -8.47 27.09
CA LEU A 103 -3.14 -8.15 28.52
C LEU A 103 -4.53 -7.61 28.92
N VAL A 104 -5.11 -6.72 28.11
CA VAL A 104 -6.46 -6.19 28.35
C VAL A 104 -7.49 -7.32 28.31
N GLU A 105 -7.39 -8.24 27.36
CA GLU A 105 -8.27 -9.41 27.26
C GLU A 105 -8.17 -10.30 28.50
N VAL A 106 -6.96 -10.61 28.98
CA VAL A 106 -6.74 -11.43 30.18
C VAL A 106 -7.35 -10.77 31.42
N VAL A 107 -7.16 -9.45 31.59
CA VAL A 107 -7.75 -8.69 32.70
C VAL A 107 -9.28 -8.70 32.61
N GLY A 108 -9.84 -8.52 31.42
CA GLY A 108 -11.28 -8.59 31.19
C GLY A 108 -11.87 -9.95 31.55
N LEU A 109 -11.22 -11.04 31.15
CA LEU A 109 -11.61 -12.41 31.50
C LEU A 109 -11.54 -12.65 33.01
N PHE A 110 -10.47 -12.18 33.66
CA PHE A 110 -10.32 -12.31 35.11
C PHE A 110 -11.46 -11.59 35.85
N ILE A 111 -11.76 -10.35 35.47
CA ILE A 111 -12.86 -9.57 36.07
C ILE A 111 -14.21 -10.25 35.83
N ALA A 112 -14.47 -10.75 34.62
CA ALA A 112 -15.71 -11.46 34.30
C ALA A 112 -15.90 -12.71 35.18
N ILE A 113 -14.83 -13.49 35.38
CA ILE A 113 -14.85 -14.67 36.25
C ILE A 113 -15.15 -14.27 37.71
N CYS A 114 -14.51 -13.22 38.23
CA CYS A 114 -14.76 -12.72 39.57
C CYS A 114 -16.23 -12.26 39.74
N LEU A 115 -16.75 -11.47 38.80
CA LEU A 115 -18.14 -10.99 38.84
C LEU A 115 -19.14 -12.15 38.79
N CYS A 116 -18.94 -13.14 37.92
CA CYS A 116 -19.80 -14.30 37.85
C CYS A 116 -19.84 -15.08 39.17
N ARG A 117 -18.70 -15.19 39.87
CA ARG A 117 -18.68 -15.86 41.19
C ARG A 117 -19.43 -15.07 42.25
N THR A 118 -19.30 -13.74 42.28
CA THR A 118 -20.00 -12.88 43.25
C THR A 118 -21.51 -12.82 43.02
N ILE A 119 -21.99 -12.99 41.78
CA ILE A 119 -23.44 -12.97 41.47
C ILE A 119 -24.12 -14.31 41.79
N VAL A 120 -23.36 -15.40 41.79
CA VAL A 120 -23.89 -16.76 42.03
C VAL A 120 -23.93 -17.13 43.51
N GLU A 121 -23.24 -16.38 44.39
CA GLU A 121 -23.41 -16.40 45.85
C GLU A 121 -24.57 -15.50 46.31
#